data_AF-A0A9E3BIM5-F1
#
_entry.id   AF-A0A9E3BIM5-F1
#
_cell.length_a   1.000
_cell.length_b   1.000
_cell.length_c   1.000
_cell.angle_alpha   90.00
_cell.angle_beta   90.00
_cell.angle_gamma   90.00
#
_symmetry.space_group_name_H-M   'P 1'
#
loop_
_entity.id
_entity.type
_entity.pdbx_description
1 polymer ?
#
loop_
_entity_poly.entity_id
_entity_poly.type
_entity_poly.pdbx_seq_one_letter_code
_entity_poly.pdbx_strand_id
1 'polypeptide(L)'
;MSVRQLVRSQWPILTVVLIFLVAFTLAAANFWRRGALLIGIGVGAAAVLRLALTEDRAGLLVVRSKGIDFATTAVVAAAMAYIAWTIDPLGTR
;
A
#
# COMPACT_ATOMS: atom_id res chain seq x y z
N MET A 1 -9.30 20.97 13.85
CA MET A 1 -9.99 19.91 13.08
C MET A 1 -10.38 18.79 14.03
N SER A 2 -11.64 18.35 14.03
CA SER A 2 -12.06 17.24 14.92
C SER A 2 -11.60 15.89 14.38
N VAL A 3 -11.35 14.91 15.26
CA VAL A 3 -10.94 13.53 14.88
C VAL A 3 -11.90 12.91 13.86
N ARG A 4 -13.21 13.19 13.97
CA ARG A 4 -14.24 12.70 13.03
C ARG A 4 -14.08 13.27 11.62
N GLN A 5 -13.66 14.52 11.48
CA GLN A 5 -13.39 15.14 10.18
C GLN A 5 -12.11 14.59 9.55
N LEU A 6 -11.08 14.31 10.35
CA LEU A 6 -9.86 13.65 9.87
C LEU A 6 -10.17 12.26 9.31
N VAL A 7 -10.96 11.46 10.04
CA VAL A 7 -11.37 10.12 9.59
C VAL A 7 -12.16 10.17 8.27
N ARG A 8 -13.10 11.10 8.14
CA ARG A 8 -13.89 11.24 6.91
C ARG A 8 -13.09 11.73 5.71
N SER A 9 -12.16 12.65 5.90
CA SER A 9 -11.35 13.21 4.80
C SER A 9 -10.21 12.28 4.39
N GLN A 10 -9.58 11.60 5.36
CA GLN A 10 -8.35 10.83 5.17
C GLN A 10 -8.57 9.31 5.18
N TRP A 11 -9.82 8.85 5.01
CA TRP A 11 -10.15 7.42 5.02
C TRP A 11 -9.28 6.57 4.08
N PRO A 12 -8.86 7.03 2.87
CA PRO A 12 -8.00 6.21 2.00
C PRO A 12 -6.63 5.96 2.63
N ILE A 13 -6.04 7.01 3.21
CA ILE A 13 -4.74 6.96 3.87
C ILE A 13 -4.83 6.10 5.14
N LEU A 14 -5.89 6.28 5.94
CA LEU A 14 -6.10 5.50 7.16
C LEU A 14 -6.23 4.01 6.86
N THR A 15 -6.96 3.64 5.80
CA THR A 15 -7.07 2.24 5.37
C THR A 15 -5.71 1.64 5.04
N VAL A 16 -4.89 2.33 4.24
CA VAL A 16 -3.54 1.85 3.88
C VAL A 16 -2.67 1.73 5.13
N VAL A 17 -2.67 2.74 6.00
CA VAL A 17 -1.90 2.71 7.26
C VAL A 17 -2.30 1.52 8.14
N LEU A 18 -3.60 1.25 8.29
CA LEU A 18 -4.08 0.10 9.06
C LEU A 18 -3.60 -1.23 8.47
N ILE A 19 -3.61 -1.39 7.14
CA ILE A 19 -3.07 -2.59 6.48
C ILE A 19 -1.58 -2.74 6.79
N PHE A 20 -0.81 -1.66 6.70
CA PHE A 20 0.63 -1.67 7.00
C PHE A 20 0.91 -1.99 8.47
N LEU A 21 0.11 -1.48 9.41
CA LEU A 21 0.26 -1.82 10.83
C LEU A 21 0.12 -3.33 11.03
N VAL A 22 -0.92 -3.96 10.48
CA VAL A 22 -1.11 -5.41 10.56
C VAL A 22 0.06 -6.16 9.89
N ALA A 23 0.51 -5.68 8.72
CA ALA A 23 1.60 -6.31 8.00
C ALA A 23 2.92 -6.28 8.76
N PHE A 24 3.25 -5.14 9.38
CA PHE A 24 4.43 -5.00 10.22
C PHE A 24 4.31 -5.79 11.52
N THR A 25 3.14 -5.88 12.14
CA THR A 25 2.92 -6.77 13.29
C THR A 25 3.17 -8.23 12.91
N LEU A 26 2.70 -8.68 11.74
CA LEU A 26 2.97 -10.04 11.25
C LEU A 26 4.46 -10.28 11.00
N ALA A 27 5.15 -9.31 10.38
CA ALA A 27 6.59 -9.41 10.16
C ALA A 27 7.37 -9.45 11.49
N ALA A 28 6.99 -8.61 12.47
CA ALA A 28 7.58 -8.60 13.80
C ALA A 28 7.31 -9.89 14.58
N ALA A 29 6.16 -10.54 14.36
CA ALA A 29 5.82 -11.86 14.89
C ALA A 29 6.45 -13.02 14.07
N ASN A 30 7.47 -12.73 13.24
CA ASN A 30 8.22 -13.68 12.43
C ASN A 30 7.41 -14.37 11.31
N PHE A 31 6.21 -13.88 10.99
CA PHE A 31 5.41 -14.34 9.85
C PHE A 31 5.79 -13.61 8.56
N TRP A 32 7.07 -13.66 8.19
CA TRP A 32 7.65 -12.89 7.08
C TRP A 32 6.90 -13.02 5.76
N ARG A 33 6.49 -14.24 5.37
CA ARG A 33 5.71 -14.48 4.15
C ARG A 33 4.38 -13.73 4.15
N ARG A 34 3.64 -13.82 5.27
CA ARG A 34 2.32 -13.19 5.42
C ARG A 34 2.45 -11.67 5.53
N GLY A 35 3.46 -11.19 6.26
CA GLY A 35 3.79 -9.78 6.37
C GLY A 35 4.13 -9.16 5.01
N ALA A 36 5.06 -9.76 4.26
CA ALA A 36 5.45 -9.28 2.93
C ALA A 36 4.27 -9.27 1.94
N LEU A 37 3.44 -10.32 1.95
CA LEU A 37 2.25 -10.38 1.10
C LEU A 37 1.27 -9.27 1.45
N LEU A 38 1.05 -9.03 2.75
CA LEU A 38 0.12 -8.01 3.21
C LEU A 38 0.61 -6.59 2.93
N ILE A 39 1.93 -6.35 2.96
CA ILE A 39 2.52 -5.10 2.46
C ILE A 39 2.19 -4.94 0.97
N GLY A 40 2.40 -5.98 0.15
CA GLY A 40 2.07 -5.94 -1.27
C GLY A 40 0.59 -5.61 -1.53
N ILE A 41 -0.32 -6.23 -0.78
CA ILE A 41 -1.76 -5.93 -0.82
C ILE A 41 -2.04 -4.49 -0.41
N GLY A 42 -1.41 -3.98 0.65
CA GLY A 42 -1.58 -2.60 1.11
C GLY A 42 -1.14 -1.56 0.08
N VAL A 43 -0.01 -1.80 -0.58
CA VAL A 43 0.46 -0.94 -1.68
C VAL A 43 -0.44 -1.05 -2.91
N GLY A 44 -0.89 -2.26 -3.26
CA GLY A 44 -1.84 -2.48 -4.36
C GLY A 44 -3.17 -1.76 -4.12
N ALA A 45 -3.69 -1.80 -2.90
CA ALA A 45 -4.87 -1.04 -2.50
C ALA A 45 -4.64 0.47 -2.64
N ALA A 46 -3.46 0.98 -2.27
CA ALA A 46 -3.10 2.38 -2.47
C ALA A 46 -3.09 2.75 -3.96
N ALA A 47 -2.58 1.88 -4.84
CA ALA A 47 -2.59 2.08 -6.28
C ALA A 47 -4.02 2.14 -6.85
N VAL A 48 -4.91 1.25 -6.40
CA VAL A 48 -6.34 1.27 -6.80
C VAL A 48 -7.05 2.52 -6.30
N LEU A 49 -6.85 2.89 -5.04
CA LEU A 49 -7.39 4.13 -4.46
C LEU A 49 -6.89 5.34 -5.24
N ARG A 50 -5.61 5.33 -5.66
CA ARG A 50 -5.03 6.39 -6.48
C ARG A 50 -5.75 6.54 -7.82
N LEU A 51 -6.13 5.43 -8.45
CA LEU A 51 -6.94 5.41 -9.68
C LEU A 51 -8.37 5.93 -9.47
N ALA A 52 -8.98 5.58 -8.33
CA ALA A 52 -10.36 5.98 -8.00
C ALA A 52 -10.51 7.47 -7.62
N LEU A 53 -9.45 8.12 -7.13
CA LEU A 53 -9.47 9.52 -6.70
C LEU A 53 -9.17 10.49 -7.87
N THR A 54 -9.97 11.56 -7.98
CA THR A 54 -9.91 12.56 -9.06
C THR A 54 -8.69 13.50 -8.92
N GLU A 55 -8.12 13.91 -10.04
CA GLU A 55 -6.85 14.67 -10.14
C GLU A 55 -7.01 16.17 -10.35
N ASP A 56 -8.16 16.76 -10.00
CA ASP A 56 -8.67 18.05 -10.52
C ASP A 56 -7.80 19.33 -10.33
N ARG A 57 -6.51 19.22 -10.00
CA ARG A 57 -5.58 20.34 -9.74
C ARG A 57 -4.15 20.11 -10.23
N ALA A 58 -3.93 19.38 -11.33
CA ALA A 58 -2.57 19.02 -11.74
C ALA A 58 -1.64 20.21 -12.13
N GLY A 59 -2.19 21.39 -12.47
CA GLY A 59 -1.46 22.68 -12.52
C GLY A 59 0.01 22.60 -12.98
N LEU A 60 0.93 23.30 -12.30
CA LEU A 60 2.38 23.30 -12.62
C LEU A 60 3.12 21.98 -12.28
N LEU A 61 2.43 20.93 -11.83
CA LEU A 61 3.01 19.64 -11.40
C LEU A 61 2.83 18.52 -12.44
N VAL A 62 2.87 18.88 -13.74
CA VAL A 62 2.81 17.96 -14.90
C VAL A 62 3.96 16.92 -14.93
N VAL A 63 4.91 16.94 -13.99
CA VAL A 63 6.01 15.97 -13.93
C VAL A 63 5.57 14.61 -13.39
N ARG A 64 4.58 14.56 -12.48
CA ARG A 64 4.14 13.32 -11.82
C ARG A 64 2.66 13.07 -12.07
N SER A 65 2.35 12.57 -13.27
CA SER A 65 0.99 12.15 -13.63
C SER A 65 0.50 11.03 -12.70
N LYS A 66 -0.82 10.92 -12.51
CA LYS A 66 -1.43 9.76 -11.82
C LYS A 66 -1.01 8.42 -12.42
N GLY A 67 -0.73 8.38 -13.72
CA GLY A 67 -0.20 7.19 -14.38
C GLY A 67 1.16 6.76 -13.81
N ILE A 68 2.09 7.69 -13.63
CA ILE A 68 3.43 7.39 -13.06
C ILE A 68 3.31 6.97 -11.59
N ASP A 69 2.45 7.63 -10.82
CA ASP A 69 2.23 7.29 -9.41
C ASP A 69 1.60 5.91 -9.25
N PHE A 70 0.59 5.59 -10.07
CA PHE A 70 0.00 4.25 -10.16
C PHE A 70 1.03 3.20 -10.58
N ALA A 71 1.80 3.46 -11.64
CA ALA A 71 2.80 2.52 -12.13
C ALA A 71 3.87 2.23 -11.06
N THR A 72 4.34 3.26 -10.37
CA THR A 72 5.35 3.12 -9.30
C THR A 72 4.79 2.30 -8.15
N THR A 73 3.58 2.60 -7.68
CA THR A 73 2.93 1.86 -6.59
C THR A 73 2.60 0.43 -7.00
N ALA A 74 2.13 0.20 -8.23
CA ALA A 74 1.89 -1.13 -8.78
C ALA A 74 3.17 -1.97 -8.87
N VAL A 75 4.31 -1.38 -9.28
CA VAL A 75 5.61 -2.06 -9.31
C VAL A 75 6.03 -2.47 -7.90
N VAL A 76 5.89 -1.58 -6.91
CA VAL A 76 6.20 -1.91 -5.51
C VAL A 76 5.27 -3.02 -4.99
N ALA A 77 3.98 -2.97 -5.29
CA ALA A 77 3.03 -4.02 -4.91
C ALA A 77 3.42 -5.38 -5.51
N ALA A 78 3.75 -5.41 -6.80
CA ALA A 78 4.20 -6.61 -7.50
C ALA A 78 5.53 -7.14 -6.94
N ALA A 79 6.50 -6.27 -6.66
CA ALA A 79 7.77 -6.64 -6.05
C ALA A 79 7.57 -7.28 -4.66
N MET A 80 6.69 -6.72 -3.84
CA MET A 80 6.38 -7.28 -2.52
C MET A 80 5.64 -8.62 -2.60
N ALA A 81 4.72 -8.78 -3.56
CA ALA A 81 4.07 -10.05 -3.83
C ALA A 81 5.09 -11.11 -4.31
N TYR A 82 6.04 -10.71 -5.16
CA TYR A 82 7.14 -11.57 -5.61
C TYR A 82 8.03 -12.00 -4.43
N ILE A 83 8.44 -11.05 -3.57
CA ILE A 83 9.20 -11.37 -2.34
C ILE A 83 8.43 -12.34 -1.45
N ALA A 84 7.13 -12.12 -1.25
CA ALA A 84 6.31 -13.04 -0.47
C ALA A 84 6.25 -14.44 -1.10
N TRP A 85 6.26 -14.52 -2.42
CA TRP A 85 6.28 -15.78 -3.15
C TRP A 85 7.63 -16.52 -3.02
N THR A 86 8.75 -15.81 -2.90
CA THR A 86 10.07 -16.44 -2.71
C THR A 86 10.34 -16.92 -1.28
N ILE A 87 9.51 -16.55 -0.29
CA ILE A 87 9.64 -17.00 1.09
C ILE A 87 8.95 -18.36 1.26
N ASP A 88 9.69 -19.34 1.77
CA ASP A 88 9.15 -20.67 2.06
C ASP A 88 7.96 -20.62 3.04
N PRO A 89 6.87 -21.34 2.75
CA PRO A 89 5.65 -21.30 3.56
C PRO A 89 5.82 -22.01 4.93
N LEU A 90 6.84 -22.85 5.08
CA LEU A 90 7.05 -23.73 6.23
C LEU A 90 8.22 -23.31 7.15
N GLY A 91 8.98 -22.26 6.79
CA GLY A 91 10.09 -21.76 7.62
C GLY A 91 11.27 -22.73 7.78
N THR A 92 11.38 -23.76 6.95
CA THR A 92 12.42 -24.79 7.05
C THR A 92 13.71 -24.34 6.35
N ARG A 93 14.70 -23.91 7.14
CA ARG A 93 16.12 -24.05 6.83
C ARG A 93 16.84 -24.62 8.04
#